data_AF-A0A3B3R7C0-F1
#
_entry.id   AF-A0A3B3R7C0-F1
#
_cell.length_a   1.000
_cell.length_b   1.000
_cell.length_c   1.000
_cell.angle_alpha   90.00
_cell.angle_beta   90.00
_cell.angle_gamma   90.00
#
_symmetry.space_group_name_H-M   'P 1'
#
loop_
_entity.id
_entity.type
_entity.pdbx_description
1 polymer ?
#
loop_
_entity_poly.entity_id
_entity_poly.type
_entity_poly.pdbx_seq_one_letter_code
_entity_poly.pdbx_strand_id
1 'polypeptide(L)'
;MSSDFETYEQDFATLTAEITSKIGRIPKLAGEEKTQLVLNVDKKLEEVRELLEQMDLEVREMPAQSRGMYNSRLKSYKQEMDKLEKDFKRSRIAYSDEVRNELLEGEGASSENQRAHLLDNTERLERSSRRLEAGYQIAVETEQVGQEILANLHSDREKIQRSRDRVSAAEFNLSLIVTSLLCLFHRVIQNRILIFVLGAVILLTIVLAVYFNFRGQ
;
A
#
# COMPACT_ATOMS: atom_id res chain seq x y z
N MET A 1 3.78 -13.75 11.69
CA MET A 1 2.80 -13.01 10.86
C MET A 1 3.44 -11.95 9.97
N SER A 2 4.77 -12.01 9.74
CA SER A 2 5.50 -11.13 8.80
C SER A 2 6.12 -11.89 7.63
N SER A 3 6.11 -13.23 7.65
CA SER A 3 6.74 -14.10 6.64
C SER A 3 5.98 -14.13 5.32
N ASP A 4 4.65 -14.04 5.40
CA ASP A 4 3.79 -14.31 4.25
C ASP A 4 3.81 -13.11 3.30
N PHE A 5 3.88 -11.90 3.86
CA PHE A 5 4.06 -10.68 3.08
C PHE A 5 5.42 -10.57 2.38
N GLU A 6 6.50 -11.03 3.02
CA GLU A 6 7.83 -11.08 2.36
C GLU A 6 7.85 -12.08 1.20
N THR A 7 7.12 -13.19 1.33
CA THR A 7 6.98 -14.19 0.26
C THR A 7 6.20 -13.60 -0.92
N TYR A 8 5.10 -12.88 -0.65
CA TYR A 8 4.37 -12.15 -1.68
C TYR A 8 5.21 -11.05 -2.35
N GLU A 9 6.07 -10.34 -1.60
CA GLU A 9 6.98 -9.34 -2.16
C GLU A 9 7.99 -10.00 -3.12
N GLN A 10 8.53 -11.16 -2.76
CA GLN A 10 9.47 -11.92 -3.58
C GLN A 10 8.80 -12.50 -4.84
N ASP A 11 7.58 -13.01 -4.71
CA ASP A 11 6.79 -13.52 -5.85
C ASP A 11 6.43 -12.39 -6.81
N PHE A 12 6.02 -11.23 -6.28
CA PHE A 12 5.73 -10.05 -7.07
C PHE A 12 6.94 -9.62 -7.91
N ALA A 13 8.13 -9.53 -7.29
CA ALA A 13 9.37 -9.16 -7.97
C ALA A 13 9.77 -10.16 -9.06
N THR A 14 9.58 -11.46 -8.80
CA THR A 14 9.91 -12.52 -9.75
C THR A 14 8.96 -12.49 -10.96
N LEU A 15 7.66 -12.34 -10.71
CA LEU A 15 6.63 -12.26 -11.75
C LEU A 15 6.78 -11.00 -12.61
N THR A 16 6.99 -9.82 -12.01
CA THR A 16 7.22 -8.57 -12.76
C THR A 16 8.47 -8.62 -13.62
N ALA A 17 9.56 -9.20 -13.13
CA ALA A 17 10.78 -9.40 -13.92
C ALA A 17 10.54 -10.33 -15.12
N GLU A 18 9.82 -11.43 -14.91
CA GLU A 18 9.49 -12.37 -15.98
C GLU A 18 8.55 -11.75 -17.02
N ILE A 19 7.52 -11.01 -16.59
CA ILE A 19 6.61 -10.29 -17.49
C ILE A 19 7.37 -9.25 -18.30
N THR A 20 8.23 -8.45 -17.67
CA THR A 20 9.04 -7.44 -18.37
C THR A 20 9.95 -8.08 -19.43
N SER A 21 10.60 -9.19 -19.11
CA SER A 21 11.42 -9.95 -20.05
C SER A 21 10.60 -10.49 -21.23
N LYS A 22 9.41 -11.04 -20.96
CA LYS A 22 8.50 -11.54 -22.01
C LYS A 22 7.95 -10.41 -22.87
N ILE A 23 7.53 -9.29 -22.30
CA ILE A 23 7.08 -8.09 -23.04
C ILE A 23 8.17 -7.60 -24.01
N GLY A 24 9.44 -7.62 -23.59
CA GLY A 24 10.58 -7.29 -24.45
C GLY A 24 10.87 -8.30 -25.57
N ARG A 25 10.39 -9.55 -25.45
CA ARG A 25 10.49 -10.60 -26.48
C ARG A 25 9.31 -10.61 -27.46
N ILE A 26 8.13 -10.10 -27.06
CA ILE A 26 6.95 -9.98 -27.93
C ILE A 26 7.26 -9.30 -29.28
N PRO A 27 7.98 -8.16 -29.37
CA PRO A 27 8.27 -7.55 -30.67
C PRO A 27 9.25 -8.36 -31.53
N LYS A 28 10.02 -9.29 -30.96
CA LYS A 28 11.05 -10.07 -31.67
C LYS A 28 10.54 -11.40 -32.26
N LEU A 29 9.32 -11.79 -31.92
CA LEU A 29 8.69 -13.03 -32.35
C LEU A 29 7.57 -12.72 -33.35
N ALA A 30 7.23 -13.67 -34.21
CA ALA A 30 6.16 -13.55 -35.21
C ALA A 30 5.31 -14.83 -35.23
N GLY A 31 4.07 -14.74 -35.70
CA GLY A 31 3.16 -15.89 -35.85
C GLY A 31 2.61 -16.48 -34.54
N GLU A 32 2.33 -17.79 -34.55
CA GLU A 32 1.67 -18.55 -33.48
C GLU A 32 2.40 -18.46 -32.12
N GLU A 33 3.73 -18.48 -32.13
CA GLU A 33 4.56 -18.40 -30.92
C GLU A 33 4.39 -17.08 -30.18
N LYS A 34 4.14 -15.98 -30.92
CA LYS A 34 3.86 -14.67 -30.33
C LYS A 34 2.47 -14.62 -29.72
N THR A 35 1.45 -15.21 -30.37
CA THR A 35 0.09 -15.30 -29.82
C THR A 35 0.09 -16.09 -28.51
N GLN A 36 0.80 -17.22 -28.47
CA GLN A 36 0.99 -18.01 -27.25
C GLN A 36 1.72 -17.22 -26.15
N LEU A 37 2.76 -16.46 -26.51
CA LEU A 37 3.50 -15.64 -25.56
C LEU A 37 2.65 -14.48 -25.01
N VAL A 38 1.82 -13.85 -25.84
CA VAL A 38 0.88 -12.80 -25.43
C VAL A 38 -0.13 -13.36 -24.44
N LEU A 39 -0.75 -14.51 -24.73
CA LEU A 39 -1.65 -15.19 -23.80
C LEU A 39 -0.98 -15.59 -22.49
N ASN A 40 0.29 -16.02 -22.55
CA ASN A 40 1.06 -16.35 -21.35
C ASN A 40 1.33 -15.11 -20.50
N VAL A 41 1.70 -13.98 -21.12
CA VAL A 41 1.89 -12.71 -20.41
C VAL A 41 0.58 -12.20 -19.81
N ASP A 42 -0.53 -12.34 -20.52
CA ASP A 42 -1.86 -11.95 -20.03
C ASP A 42 -2.24 -12.75 -18.78
N LYS A 43 -2.05 -14.07 -18.78
CA LYS A 43 -2.24 -14.91 -17.59
C LYS A 43 -1.34 -14.50 -16.42
N LYS A 44 -0.07 -14.19 -16.69
CA LYS A 44 0.86 -13.75 -15.63
C LYS A 44 0.51 -12.37 -15.07
N LEU A 45 -0.04 -11.47 -15.90
CA LEU A 45 -0.58 -10.19 -15.41
C LEU A 45 -1.80 -10.41 -14.50
N GLU A 46 -2.65 -11.38 -14.82
CA GLU A 46 -3.76 -11.80 -13.95
C GLU A 46 -3.25 -12.35 -12.60
N GLU A 47 -2.26 -13.25 -12.62
CA GLU A 47 -1.63 -13.78 -11.39
C GLU A 47 -1.05 -12.67 -10.50
N VAL A 48 -0.42 -11.64 -11.08
CA VAL A 48 0.09 -10.48 -10.34
C VAL A 48 -1.03 -9.63 -9.74
N ARG A 49 -2.18 -9.52 -10.42
CA ARG A 49 -3.37 -8.83 -9.87
C ARG A 49 -3.95 -9.58 -8.67
N GLU A 50 -4.10 -10.89 -8.80
CA GLU A 50 -4.57 -11.74 -7.69
C GLU A 50 -3.63 -11.64 -6.48
N LEU A 51 -2.32 -11.65 -6.71
CA LEU A 51 -1.30 -11.46 -5.67
C LEU A 51 -1.44 -10.09 -4.99
N LEU A 52 -1.65 -9.02 -5.76
CA LEU A 52 -1.88 -7.67 -5.23
C LEU A 52 -3.15 -7.57 -4.39
N GLU A 53 -4.23 -8.26 -4.77
CA GLU A 53 -5.46 -8.35 -3.96
C GLU A 53 -5.22 -9.09 -2.65
N GLN A 54 -4.49 -10.21 -2.67
CA GLN A 54 -4.11 -10.94 -1.46
C GLN A 54 -3.26 -10.08 -0.53
N MET A 55 -2.27 -9.34 -1.06
CA MET A 55 -1.48 -8.39 -0.27
C MET A 55 -2.35 -7.27 0.33
N ASP A 56 -3.39 -6.79 -0.37
CA ASP A 56 -4.31 -5.74 0.13
C ASP A 56 -5.15 -6.25 1.31
N LEU A 57 -5.61 -7.50 1.23
CA LEU A 57 -6.31 -8.19 2.32
C LEU A 57 -5.40 -8.38 3.53
N GLU A 58 -4.17 -8.84 3.32
CA GLU A 58 -3.20 -9.06 4.41
C GLU A 58 -2.87 -7.75 5.14
N VAL A 59 -2.66 -6.66 4.39
CA VAL A 59 -2.39 -5.32 4.94
C VAL A 59 -3.59 -4.80 5.74
N ARG A 60 -4.83 -5.15 5.35
CA ARG A 60 -6.04 -4.81 6.11
C ARG A 60 -6.13 -5.55 7.43
N GLU A 61 -5.57 -6.74 7.55
CA GLU A 61 -5.54 -7.50 8.81
C GLU A 61 -4.39 -7.06 9.74
N MET A 62 -3.35 -6.39 9.21
CA MET A 62 -2.22 -5.91 10.02
C MET A 62 -2.58 -4.78 11.02
N PRO A 63 -1.77 -4.58 12.09
CA PRO A 63 -1.93 -3.46 13.03
C PRO A 63 -1.72 -2.08 12.38
N ALA A 64 -2.42 -1.06 12.90
CA ALA A 64 -2.38 0.31 12.35
C ALA A 64 -0.97 0.96 12.32
N GLN A 65 -0.04 0.48 13.14
CA GLN A 65 1.35 0.99 13.20
C GLN A 65 2.18 0.59 11.96
N SER A 66 1.98 -0.60 11.41
CA SER A 66 2.71 -1.09 10.22
C SER A 66 1.96 -0.84 8.91
N ARG A 67 0.61 -0.71 8.96
CA ARG A 67 -0.25 -0.42 7.79
C ARG A 67 0.22 0.74 6.93
N GLY A 68 0.73 1.81 7.54
CA GLY A 68 1.16 3.00 6.80
C GLY A 68 2.31 2.70 5.83
N MET A 69 3.29 1.91 6.26
CA MET A 69 4.45 1.55 5.44
C MET A 69 4.06 0.59 4.31
N TYR A 70 3.26 -0.43 4.63
CA TYR A 70 2.82 -1.42 3.66
C TYR A 70 1.84 -0.84 2.63
N ASN A 71 0.92 0.06 3.01
CA ASN A 71 0.06 0.76 2.06
C ASN A 71 0.85 1.61 1.06
N SER A 72 1.93 2.27 1.50
CA SER A 72 2.80 3.02 0.60
C SER A 72 3.48 2.11 -0.42
N ARG A 73 3.96 0.93 0.00
CA ARG A 73 4.56 -0.06 -0.90
C ARG A 73 3.54 -0.66 -1.86
N LEU A 74 2.37 -1.02 -1.36
CA LEU A 74 1.27 -1.59 -2.15
C LEU A 74 0.77 -0.62 -3.23
N LYS A 75 0.78 0.69 -2.92
CA LYS A 75 0.50 1.73 -3.91
C LYS A 75 1.58 1.80 -5.01
N SER A 76 2.86 1.66 -4.65
CA SER A 76 3.95 1.58 -5.63
C SER A 76 3.82 0.35 -6.53
N TYR A 77 3.49 -0.82 -5.96
CA TYR A 77 3.29 -2.04 -6.76
C TYR A 77 2.08 -1.93 -7.70
N LYS A 78 0.98 -1.31 -7.26
CA LYS A 78 -0.16 -0.99 -8.15
C LYS A 78 0.24 -0.08 -9.32
N GLN A 79 1.07 0.94 -9.07
CA GLN A 79 1.59 1.80 -10.14
C GLN A 79 2.52 1.06 -11.11
N GLU A 80 3.34 0.15 -10.59
CA GLU A 80 4.22 -0.70 -11.41
C GLU A 80 3.42 -1.65 -12.29
N MET A 81 2.36 -2.27 -11.75
CA MET A 81 1.42 -3.09 -12.52
C MET A 81 0.74 -2.30 -13.65
N ASP A 82 0.25 -1.08 -13.38
CA ASP A 82 -0.34 -0.20 -14.41
C ASP A 82 0.66 0.13 -15.53
N LYS A 83 1.93 0.30 -15.17
CA LYS A 83 3.01 0.54 -16.15
C LYS A 83 3.24 -0.71 -17.00
N LEU A 84 3.36 -1.89 -16.39
CA LEU A 84 3.49 -3.15 -17.12
C LEU A 84 2.32 -3.39 -18.08
N GLU A 85 1.09 -3.08 -17.66
CA GLU A 85 -0.10 -3.24 -18.49
C GLU A 85 -0.10 -2.30 -19.69
N LYS A 86 0.35 -1.05 -19.51
CA LYS A 86 0.55 -0.09 -20.60
C LYS A 86 1.65 -0.55 -21.56
N ASP A 87 2.76 -1.04 -21.04
CA ASP A 87 3.88 -1.56 -21.84
C ASP A 87 3.46 -2.80 -22.64
N PHE A 88 2.69 -3.71 -22.05
CA PHE A 88 2.09 -4.85 -22.75
C PHE A 88 1.13 -4.42 -23.86
N LYS A 89 0.21 -3.49 -23.57
CA LYS A 89 -0.70 -2.93 -24.60
C LYS A 89 0.07 -2.27 -25.74
N ARG A 90 1.15 -1.55 -25.44
CA ARG A 90 2.00 -0.89 -26.45
C ARG A 90 2.72 -1.91 -27.33
N SER A 91 3.30 -2.96 -26.74
CA SER A 91 3.91 -4.07 -27.47
C SER A 91 2.92 -4.86 -28.32
N ARG A 92 1.65 -4.92 -27.89
CA ARG A 92 0.54 -5.52 -28.66
C ARG A 92 0.06 -4.62 -29.81
N ILE A 93 0.09 -3.29 -29.66
CA ILE A 93 -0.31 -2.36 -30.73
C ILE A 93 0.76 -2.25 -31.81
N ALA A 94 2.06 -2.30 -31.46
CA ALA A 94 3.15 -2.38 -32.44
C ALA A 94 2.98 -3.57 -33.40
N TYR A 95 2.44 -4.69 -32.92
CA TYR A 95 2.08 -5.85 -33.73
C TYR A 95 0.95 -5.57 -34.74
N SER A 96 -0.02 -4.71 -34.42
CA SER A 96 -1.15 -4.43 -35.32
C SER A 96 -0.77 -3.61 -36.54
N ASP A 97 0.22 -2.73 -36.44
CA ASP A 97 0.70 -1.95 -37.59
C ASP A 97 1.64 -2.78 -38.46
N GLU A 98 2.49 -3.62 -37.88
CA GLU A 98 3.47 -4.42 -38.63
C GLU A 98 2.81 -5.56 -39.43
N VAL A 99 1.85 -6.28 -38.83
CA VAL A 99 1.06 -7.32 -39.55
C VAL A 99 0.15 -6.70 -40.61
N ARG A 100 -0.38 -5.50 -40.38
CA ARG A 100 -1.18 -4.79 -41.41
C ARG A 100 -0.31 -4.29 -42.55
N ASN A 101 0.94 -3.90 -42.28
CA ASN A 101 1.87 -3.48 -43.30
C ASN A 101 2.36 -4.67 -44.16
N GLU A 102 2.63 -5.82 -43.55
CA GLU A 102 2.99 -7.06 -44.27
C GLU A 102 1.85 -7.60 -45.16
N LEU A 103 0.59 -7.42 -44.75
CA LEU A 103 -0.59 -7.80 -45.55
C LEU A 103 -0.91 -6.81 -46.70
N LEU A 104 -0.30 -5.62 -46.70
CA LEU A 104 -0.51 -4.57 -47.71
C LEU A 104 0.65 -4.46 -48.72
N GLU A 105 1.78 -5.13 -48.48
CA GLU A 105 2.92 -5.17 -49.41
C GLU A 105 2.82 -6.29 -50.46
N GLY A 106 1.81 -7.16 -50.36
CA GLY A 106 1.47 -8.14 -51.39
C GLY A 106 0.42 -7.62 -52.35
N GLU A 107 0.81 -7.49 -53.62
CA GLU A 107 -0.04 -7.30 -54.81
C GLU A 107 -0.23 -5.85 -55.29
N GLY A 108 0.46 -5.54 -56.38
CA GLY A 108 0.45 -4.23 -57.02
C GLY A 108 -0.71 -3.99 -57.98
N ALA A 109 -0.71 -2.73 -58.46
CA ALA A 109 -1.35 -2.18 -59.65
C ALA A 109 -2.66 -1.39 -59.48
N SER A 110 -2.60 -0.19 -60.07
CA SER A 110 -3.67 0.55 -60.74
C SER A 110 -4.33 1.71 -60.01
N SER A 111 -4.53 2.77 -60.80
CA SER A 111 -5.06 4.10 -60.50
C SER A 111 -6.41 4.16 -59.76
N GLU A 112 -7.10 3.03 -59.54
CA GLU A 112 -8.27 2.92 -58.65
C GLU A 112 -7.90 2.90 -57.17
N ASN A 113 -6.70 2.40 -56.83
CA ASN A 113 -6.18 2.41 -55.46
C ASN A 113 -6.00 3.81 -54.92
N GLN A 114 -5.83 4.84 -55.74
CA GLN A 114 -5.66 6.21 -55.23
C GLN A 114 -6.97 6.80 -54.71
N ARG A 115 -8.10 6.43 -55.30
CA ARG A 115 -9.44 6.82 -54.82
C ARG A 115 -9.87 5.96 -53.62
N ALA A 116 -9.56 4.67 -53.65
CA ALA A 116 -9.74 3.77 -52.50
C ALA A 116 -8.85 4.20 -51.32
N HIS A 117 -7.60 4.62 -51.56
CA HIS A 117 -6.70 5.17 -50.54
C HIS A 117 -7.19 6.50 -49.97
N LEU A 118 -7.84 7.36 -50.74
CA LEU A 118 -8.41 8.61 -50.21
C LEU A 118 -9.67 8.37 -49.37
N LEU A 119 -10.52 7.42 -49.78
CA LEU A 119 -11.67 6.96 -48.98
C LEU A 119 -11.21 6.23 -47.72
N ASP A 120 -10.21 5.34 -47.81
CA ASP A 120 -9.60 4.68 -46.65
C ASP A 120 -8.89 5.68 -45.74
N ASN A 121 -8.20 6.69 -46.28
CA ASN A 121 -7.65 7.78 -45.46
C ASN A 121 -8.74 8.58 -44.75
N THR A 122 -9.88 8.82 -45.41
CA THR A 122 -11.02 9.50 -44.79
C THR A 122 -11.66 8.65 -43.70
N GLU A 123 -11.83 7.34 -43.93
CA GLU A 123 -12.37 6.39 -42.94
C GLU A 123 -11.39 6.18 -41.77
N ARG A 124 -10.07 6.16 -42.03
CA ARG A 124 -9.02 6.14 -41.00
C ARG A 124 -9.01 7.43 -40.20
N LEU A 125 -9.21 8.58 -40.83
CA LEU A 125 -9.31 9.86 -40.13
C LEU A 125 -10.58 9.90 -39.26
N GLU A 126 -11.71 9.42 -39.77
CA GLU A 126 -12.95 9.35 -39.00
C GLU A 126 -12.83 8.37 -37.82
N ARG A 127 -12.19 7.21 -38.00
CA ARG A 127 -11.86 6.29 -36.89
C ARG A 127 -10.89 6.90 -35.90
N SER A 128 -9.86 7.60 -36.38
CA SER A 128 -8.89 8.27 -35.52
C SER A 128 -9.55 9.39 -34.71
N SER A 129 -10.45 10.16 -35.33
CA SER A 129 -11.28 11.18 -34.68
C SER A 129 -12.17 10.57 -33.60
N ARG A 130 -12.89 9.47 -33.91
CA ARG A 130 -13.71 8.74 -32.91
C ARG A 130 -12.87 8.18 -31.76
N ARG A 131 -11.67 7.67 -32.05
CA ARG A 131 -10.73 7.18 -31.03
C ARG A 131 -10.15 8.32 -30.19
N LEU A 132 -9.90 9.48 -30.79
CA LEU A 132 -9.42 10.67 -30.09
C LEU A 132 -10.51 11.22 -29.17
N GLU A 133 -11.76 11.25 -29.63
CA GLU A 133 -12.91 11.67 -28.84
C GLU A 133 -13.19 10.71 -27.68
N ALA A 134 -13.16 9.40 -27.94
CA ALA A 134 -13.25 8.39 -26.88
C ALA A 134 -12.06 8.48 -25.90
N GLY A 135 -10.84 8.71 -26.41
CA GLY A 135 -9.65 8.90 -25.58
C GLY A 135 -9.71 10.17 -24.74
N TYR A 136 -10.28 11.25 -25.28
CA TYR A 136 -10.53 12.50 -24.55
C TYR A 136 -11.56 12.28 -23.44
N GLN A 137 -12.66 11.58 -23.73
CA GLN A 137 -13.66 11.24 -22.72
C GLN A 137 -13.05 10.40 -21.58
N ILE A 138 -12.26 9.38 -21.91
CA ILE A 138 -11.56 8.55 -20.92
C ILE A 138 -10.55 9.37 -20.12
N ALA A 139 -9.83 10.31 -20.76
CA ALA A 139 -8.89 11.19 -20.08
C ALA A 139 -9.59 12.10 -19.07
N VAL A 140 -10.74 12.68 -19.42
CA VAL A 140 -11.55 13.51 -18.53
C VAL A 140 -12.11 12.68 -17.36
N GLU A 141 -12.60 11.47 -17.64
CA GLU A 141 -13.09 10.56 -16.60
C GLU A 141 -11.95 10.16 -15.64
N THR A 142 -10.75 9.95 -16.17
CA THR A 142 -9.54 9.66 -15.39
C THR A 142 -9.09 10.88 -14.56
N GLU A 143 -9.21 12.10 -15.09
CA GLU A 143 -8.94 13.34 -14.34
C GLU A 143 -9.89 13.49 -13.16
N GLN A 144 -11.17 13.20 -13.37
CA GLN A 144 -12.20 13.28 -12.33
C GLN A 144 -11.96 12.25 -11.22
N VAL A 145 -11.64 11.00 -11.58
CA VAL A 145 -11.22 9.97 -10.63
C VAL A 145 -9.93 10.38 -9.90
N GLY A 146 -8.98 10.99 -10.61
CA GLY A 146 -7.74 11.52 -10.03
C GLY A 146 -7.99 12.62 -8.99
N GLN A 147 -8.91 13.54 -9.25
CA GLN A 147 -9.33 14.56 -8.29
C GLN A 147 -10.00 13.95 -7.05
N GLU A 148 -10.87 12.96 -7.23
CA GLU A 148 -11.52 12.26 -6.12
C GLU A 148 -10.49 11.54 -5.24
N ILE A 149 -9.48 10.91 -5.85
CA ILE A 149 -8.36 10.29 -5.13
C ILE A 149 -7.57 11.33 -4.33
N LEU A 150 -7.29 12.50 -4.90
CA LEU A 150 -6.59 13.58 -4.19
C LEU A 150 -7.41 14.11 -3.01
N ALA A 151 -8.73 14.25 -3.17
CA ALA A 151 -9.64 14.66 -2.10
C ALA A 151 -9.68 13.61 -0.97
N ASN A 152 -9.76 12.33 -1.32
CA ASN A 152 -9.74 11.22 -0.36
C ASN A 152 -8.41 11.14 0.38
N LEU A 153 -7.27 11.28 -0.31
CA LEU A 153 -5.95 11.34 0.31
C LEU A 153 -5.80 12.53 1.28
N HIS A 154 -6.40 13.67 0.95
CA HIS A 154 -6.42 14.83 1.84
C HIS A 154 -7.23 14.55 3.11
N SER A 155 -8.41 13.95 2.97
CA SER A 155 -9.26 13.53 4.10
C SER A 155 -8.58 12.46 4.97
N ASP A 156 -7.90 11.49 4.36
CA ASP A 156 -7.16 10.45 5.06
C ASP A 156 -5.95 11.02 5.81
N ARG A 157 -5.24 12.00 5.22
CA ARG A 157 -4.19 12.74 5.94
C ARG A 157 -4.76 13.41 7.19
N GLU A 158 -5.92 14.04 7.09
CA GLU A 158 -6.58 14.70 8.20
C GLU A 158 -7.00 13.69 9.30
N LYS A 159 -7.53 12.52 8.92
CA LYS A 159 -7.86 11.43 9.87
C LYS A 159 -6.62 10.87 10.57
N ILE A 160 -5.51 10.71 9.84
CA ILE A 160 -4.23 10.26 10.40
C ILE A 160 -3.70 11.31 11.39
N GLN A 161 -3.77 12.60 11.04
CA GLN A 161 -3.36 13.69 11.91
C GLN A 161 -4.16 13.68 13.23
N ARG A 162 -5.49 13.61 13.14
CA ARG A 162 -6.36 13.54 14.33
C ARG A 162 -6.10 12.30 15.18
N SER A 163 -5.79 11.16 14.58
CA SER A 163 -5.44 9.94 15.32
C SER A 163 -4.11 10.09 16.05
N ARG A 164 -3.10 10.74 15.44
CA ARG A 164 -1.83 11.05 16.09
C ARG A 164 -2.00 12.00 17.27
N ASP A 165 -2.82 13.04 17.12
CA ASP A 165 -3.08 13.99 18.20
C ASP A 165 -3.80 13.32 19.38
N ARG A 166 -4.75 12.41 19.12
CA ARG A 166 -5.41 11.60 20.16
C ARG A 166 -4.46 10.65 20.88
N VAL A 167 -3.53 10.02 20.15
CA VAL A 167 -2.50 9.15 20.75
C VAL A 167 -1.54 9.97 21.61
N SER A 168 -1.06 11.12 21.13
CA SER A 168 -0.21 12.02 21.91
C SER A 168 -0.91 12.53 23.18
N ALA A 169 -2.22 12.84 23.10
CA ALA A 169 -3.01 13.19 24.27
C ALA A 169 -3.15 12.02 25.26
N ALA A 170 -3.26 10.78 24.79
CA ALA A 170 -3.29 9.60 25.66
C ALA A 170 -1.93 9.37 26.37
N GLU A 171 -0.81 9.60 25.68
CA GLU A 171 0.54 9.54 26.27
C GLU A 171 0.74 10.58 27.39
N PHE A 172 0.25 11.80 27.20
CA PHE A 172 0.29 12.84 28.23
C PHE A 172 -0.52 12.47 29.47
N ASN A 173 -1.73 11.93 29.28
CA ASN A 173 -2.58 11.47 30.39
C ASN A 173 -1.97 10.27 31.12
N LEU A 174 -1.33 9.34 30.40
CA LEU A 174 -0.60 8.22 31.00
C LEU A 174 0.57 8.71 31.86
N SER A 175 1.33 9.69 31.36
CA SER A 175 2.44 10.29 32.12
C SER A 175 1.96 10.90 33.44
N LEU A 176 0.86 11.67 33.41
CA LEU A 176 0.24 12.27 34.60
C LEU A 176 -0.23 11.23 35.63
N ILE A 177 -0.81 10.11 35.16
CA ILE A 177 -1.26 9.02 36.03
C ILE A 177 -0.06 8.34 36.69
N VAL A 178 1.02 8.07 35.96
CA VAL A 178 2.25 7.46 36.49
C VAL A 178 2.90 8.35 37.55
N THR A 179 3.02 9.66 37.28
CA THR A 179 3.57 10.61 38.26
C THR A 179 2.71 10.69 39.52
N SER A 180 1.39 10.67 39.37
CA SER A 180 0.46 10.70 40.51
C SER A 180 0.53 9.42 41.35
N LEU A 181 0.63 8.25 40.71
CA LEU A 181 0.80 6.96 41.40
C LEU A 181 2.12 6.89 42.17
N LEU A 182 3.22 7.38 41.59
CA LEU A 182 4.52 7.45 42.28
C LEU A 182 4.45 8.34 43.53
N CYS A 183 3.71 9.46 43.50
CA CYS A 183 3.52 10.32 44.66
C CYS A 183 2.71 9.62 45.78
N LEU A 184 1.66 8.88 45.40
CA LEU A 184 0.87 8.08 46.34
C LEU A 184 1.71 6.96 46.97
N PHE A 185 2.53 6.28 46.17
CA PHE A 185 3.40 5.20 46.65
C PHE A 185 4.36 5.67 47.74
N HIS A 186 4.99 6.84 47.55
CA HIS A 186 5.88 7.43 48.56
C HIS A 186 5.13 7.80 49.86
N ARG A 187 3.92 8.35 49.77
CA ARG A 187 3.09 8.65 50.96
C ARG A 187 2.72 7.40 51.74
N VAL A 188 2.40 6.30 51.06
CA VAL A 188 2.05 5.02 51.72
C VAL A 188 3.25 4.45 52.49
N ILE A 189 4.45 4.54 51.93
CA ILE A 189 5.69 4.09 52.61
C ILE A 189 5.95 4.93 53.86
N GLN A 190 5.83 6.26 53.78
CA GLN A 190 6.01 7.15 54.93
C GLN A 190 5.04 6.82 56.07
N ASN A 191 3.77 6.60 55.76
CA ASN A 191 2.76 6.23 56.75
C ASN A 191 3.07 4.89 57.44
N ARG A 192 3.57 3.89 56.69
CA ARG A 192 4.00 2.61 57.29
C ARG A 192 5.17 2.79 58.26
N ILE A 193 6.15 3.61 57.91
CA ILE A 193 7.30 3.91 58.79
C ILE A 193 6.83 4.62 60.07
N LEU A 194 5.92 5.59 59.96
CA LEU A 194 5.39 6.32 61.11
C LEU A 194 4.70 5.37 62.12
N ILE A 195 3.87 4.44 61.63
CA ILE A 195 3.21 3.44 62.49
C ILE A 195 4.24 2.56 63.22
N PHE A 196 5.30 2.13 62.54
CA PHE A 196 6.36 1.32 63.15
C PHE A 196 7.12 2.09 64.24
N VAL A 197 7.43 3.36 63.99
CA VAL A 197 8.09 4.26 64.96
C VAL A 197 7.19 4.49 66.18
N LEU A 198 5.90 4.76 65.98
CA LEU A 198 4.94 4.95 67.08
C LEU A 198 4.83 3.69 67.96
N GLY A 199 4.74 2.51 67.33
CA GLY A 199 4.73 1.23 68.04
C GLY A 199 6.00 1.00 68.87
N ALA A 200 7.17 1.31 68.30
CA ALA A 200 8.45 1.19 69.01
C ALA A 200 8.53 2.13 70.23
N VAL A 201 8.05 3.38 70.11
CA VAL A 201 8.00 4.33 71.24
C VAL A 201 7.10 3.80 72.36
N ILE A 202 5.90 3.31 72.04
CA ILE A 202 4.99 2.73 73.04
C ILE A 202 5.66 1.54 73.75
N LEU A 203 6.27 0.63 72.99
CA LEU A 203 6.95 -0.53 73.55
C LEU A 203 8.10 -0.12 74.50
N LEU A 204 8.89 0.88 74.10
CA LEU A 204 9.98 1.42 74.91
C LEU A 204 9.46 2.04 76.23
N THR A 205 8.34 2.77 76.18
CA THR A 205 7.73 3.32 77.41
C THR A 205 7.26 2.24 78.37
N ILE A 206 6.68 1.14 77.87
CA ILE A 206 6.26 0.00 78.70
C ILE A 206 7.47 -0.66 79.35
N VAL A 207 8.54 -0.92 78.59
CA VAL A 207 9.77 -1.52 79.10
C VAL A 207 10.39 -0.65 80.20
N LEU A 208 10.47 0.67 79.97
CA LEU A 208 10.95 1.61 80.99
C LEU A 208 10.08 1.59 82.24
N ALA A 209 8.75 1.59 82.10
CA ALA A 209 7.83 1.55 83.23
C ALA A 209 8.01 0.27 84.06
N VAL A 210 8.14 -0.89 83.42
CA VAL A 210 8.40 -2.16 84.10
C VAL A 210 9.77 -2.15 84.78
N TYR A 211 10.81 -1.64 84.13
CA TYR A 211 12.15 -1.54 84.72
C TYR A 211 12.17 -0.65 85.97
N PHE A 212 11.50 0.51 85.92
CA PHE A 212 11.38 1.41 87.07
C PHE A 212 10.52 0.80 88.18
N ASN A 213 9.44 0.11 87.84
CA ASN A 213 8.60 -0.57 88.83
C ASN A 213 9.36 -1.68 89.54
N PHE A 214 10.11 -2.50 88.80
CA PHE A 214 10.87 -3.63 89.36
C PHE A 214 12.11 -3.20 90.15
N ARG A 215 12.68 -2.03 89.84
CA ARG A 215 13.80 -1.44 90.60
C ARG A 215 13.34 -0.58 91.79
N GLY A 216 12.07 -0.20 91.82
CA GLY A 216 11.46 0.64 92.86
C GLY A 216 10.75 -0.13 93.98
N GLN A 217 10.64 -1.46 93.88
CA GLN A 217 10.32 -2.37 94.99
C GLN A 217 11.60 -2.94 95.60
#